data_AF-A0A8T2JCV2-F1
#
_entry.id   AF-A0A8T2JCV2-F1
#
_cell.length_a   1.000
_cell.length_b   1.000
_cell.length_c   1.000
_cell.angle_alpha   90.00
_cell.angle_beta   90.00
_cell.angle_gamma   90.00
#
_symmetry.space_group_name_H-M   'P 1'
#
loop_
_entity.id
_entity.type
_entity.pdbx_description
1 polymer ?
#
loop_
_entity_poly.entity_id
_entity_poly.type
_entity_poly.pdbx_seq_one_letter_code
_entity_poly.pdbx_strand_id
1 'polypeptide(L)'
;MSLCQCAVKHSESDMEGCSFTPAGLRVYLYWSNGKEHYVTYTQGEITAEEICIQISQRLGITPLCYTFFALFDVQGKYWYSPNHVFTVTKEIKLFLHFRMRYYFRNWHGMNEKESVVFRNVPKSRDSCEDKNRVEQAGAILDLASFEYLFEQGKFDFVNDVVSLKDFWIEQDIHRFK
;
A
#
# COMPACT_ATOMS: atom_id res chain seq x y z
N MET A 1 28.18 17.73 -50.51
CA MET A 1 27.05 16.84 -50.14
C MET A 1 26.42 17.39 -48.89
N SER A 2 25.10 17.63 -48.95
CA SER A 2 24.27 18.15 -47.87
C SER A 2 23.82 17.02 -46.93
N LEU A 3 23.12 17.41 -45.86
CA LEU A 3 22.35 16.64 -44.85
C LEU A 3 23.16 16.29 -43.59
N CYS A 4 22.75 16.60 -42.35
CA CYS A 4 21.59 17.30 -41.79
C CYS A 4 21.98 17.67 -40.35
N GLN A 5 21.97 18.95 -39.99
CA GLN A 5 22.02 19.37 -38.60
C GLN A 5 20.59 19.42 -38.07
N CYS A 6 20.18 18.41 -37.30
CA CYS A 6 18.94 18.50 -36.53
C CYS A 6 19.16 19.52 -35.41
N ALA A 7 18.63 20.72 -35.62
CA ALA A 7 18.50 21.73 -34.58
C ALA A 7 17.67 21.15 -33.42
N VAL A 8 18.24 21.15 -32.22
CA VAL A 8 17.53 20.91 -30.97
C VAL A 8 16.52 22.05 -30.81
N LYS A 9 15.27 21.79 -31.16
CA LYS A 9 14.15 22.63 -30.72
C LYS A 9 13.84 22.25 -29.29
N HIS A 10 14.18 23.11 -28.35
CA HIS A 10 13.56 23.14 -27.04
C HIS A 10 12.05 23.30 -27.26
N SER A 11 11.31 22.21 -27.14
CA SER A 11 9.86 22.27 -26.97
C SER A 11 9.60 22.42 -25.48
N GLU A 12 9.57 23.66 -25.00
CA GLU A 12 8.71 24.02 -23.87
C GLU A 12 7.28 23.73 -24.30
N SER A 13 6.83 22.51 -24.03
CA SER A 13 5.41 22.20 -24.04
C SER A 13 4.92 22.44 -22.62
N ASP A 14 4.51 23.68 -22.36
CA ASP A 14 3.47 24.00 -21.39
C ASP A 14 2.25 23.14 -21.72
N MET A 15 2.18 21.97 -21.11
CA MET A 15 0.94 21.24 -20.96
C MET A 15 0.55 21.34 -19.50
N GLU A 16 0.15 22.56 -19.13
CA GLU A 16 -0.69 22.84 -17.98
C GLU A 16 -2.07 22.24 -18.27
N GLY A 17 -2.11 20.90 -18.24
CA GLY A 17 -3.34 20.17 -18.15
C GLY A 17 -3.95 20.51 -16.79
N CYS A 18 -4.88 21.44 -16.76
CA CYS A 18 -5.88 21.54 -15.70
C CYS A 18 -6.61 20.20 -15.63
N SER A 19 -6.00 19.23 -14.96
CA SER A 19 -6.74 18.12 -14.40
C SER A 19 -7.64 18.76 -13.36
N PHE A 20 -8.90 18.99 -13.73
CA PHE A 20 -9.94 19.24 -12.76
C PHE A 20 -9.97 18.01 -11.87
N THR A 21 -9.19 18.03 -10.79
CA THR A 21 -9.29 17.03 -9.74
C THR A 21 -10.72 17.17 -9.23
N PRO A 22 -11.56 16.12 -9.43
CA PRO A 22 -12.93 16.18 -8.95
C PRO A 22 -12.86 16.48 -7.46
N ALA A 23 -13.59 17.49 -7.03
CA ALA A 23 -13.64 17.83 -5.62
C ALA A 23 -14.27 16.68 -4.83
N GLY A 24 -13.79 16.49 -3.61
CA GLY A 24 -14.11 15.39 -2.72
C GLY A 24 -12.86 14.82 -2.04
N LEU A 25 -13.10 13.74 -1.29
CA LEU A 25 -12.08 12.90 -0.71
C LEU A 25 -11.78 11.74 -1.67
N ARG A 26 -10.56 11.67 -2.18
CA ARG A 26 -10.10 10.61 -3.09
C ARG A 26 -9.09 9.73 -2.39
N VAL A 27 -9.28 8.42 -2.50
CA VAL A 27 -8.38 7.41 -1.92
C VAL A 27 -7.75 6.60 -3.05
N TYR A 28 -6.43 6.68 -3.18
CA TYR A 28 -5.65 5.90 -4.15
C TYR A 28 -5.46 4.47 -3.69
N LEU A 29 -5.53 3.55 -4.65
CA LEU A 29 -5.33 2.11 -4.49
C LEU A 29 -4.12 1.66 -5.32
N TYR A 30 -3.13 1.05 -4.68
CA TYR A 30 -1.96 0.47 -5.35
C TYR A 30 -2.33 -0.69 -6.27
N TRP A 31 -3.33 -1.47 -5.85
CA TRP A 31 -3.89 -2.55 -6.63
C TRP A 31 -5.41 -2.46 -6.63
N SER A 32 -6.03 -2.74 -7.77
CA SER A 32 -7.47 -2.57 -8.00
C SER A 32 -8.14 -3.81 -8.59
N ASN A 33 -7.40 -4.91 -8.80
CA ASN A 33 -7.88 -6.13 -9.46
C ASN A 33 -8.60 -5.85 -10.79
N GLY A 34 -8.01 -5.01 -11.65
CA GLY A 34 -8.58 -4.62 -12.94
C GLY A 34 -9.69 -3.55 -12.87
N LYS A 35 -9.98 -2.99 -11.70
CA LYS A 35 -10.94 -1.88 -11.51
C LYS A 35 -10.21 -0.52 -11.45
N GLU A 36 -10.95 0.55 -11.16
CA GLU A 36 -10.36 1.86 -10.94
C GLU A 36 -9.42 1.87 -9.71
N HIS A 37 -8.29 2.57 -9.84
CA HIS A 37 -7.30 2.79 -8.78
C HIS A 37 -7.71 3.86 -7.76
N TYR A 38 -8.95 4.33 -7.80
CA TYR A 38 -9.45 5.37 -6.90
C TYR A 38 -10.81 4.99 -6.34
N VAL A 39 -11.04 5.39 -5.10
CA VAL A 39 -12.38 5.52 -4.50
C VAL A 39 -12.60 6.98 -4.18
N THR A 40 -13.74 7.53 -4.59
CA THR A 40 -14.06 8.96 -4.41
C THR A 40 -15.31 9.11 -3.57
N TYR A 41 -15.24 9.94 -2.53
CA TYR A 41 -16.35 10.37 -1.71
C TYR A 41 -16.59 11.86 -1.97
N THR A 42 -17.84 12.25 -2.23
CA THR A 42 -18.17 13.62 -2.67
C THR A 42 -18.99 14.41 -1.66
N GLN A 43 -19.64 13.75 -0.69
CA GLN A 43 -20.41 14.38 0.36
C GLN A 43 -20.65 13.44 1.55
N GLY A 44 -20.89 14.01 2.72
CA GLY A 44 -21.29 13.29 3.94
C GLY A 44 -20.17 13.18 4.98
N GLU A 45 -20.46 12.47 6.07
CA GLU A 45 -19.49 12.16 7.11
C GLU A 45 -19.14 10.67 7.04
N ILE A 46 -17.85 10.35 7.10
CA ILE A 46 -17.36 8.97 7.04
C ILE A 46 -16.09 8.85 7.87
N THR A 47 -15.92 7.75 8.62
CA THR A 47 -14.67 7.52 9.34
C THR A 47 -13.60 6.92 8.46
N ALA A 48 -12.34 7.07 8.87
CA ALA A 48 -11.22 6.36 8.25
C ALA A 48 -11.41 4.84 8.28
N GLU A 49 -12.00 4.29 9.35
CA GLU A 49 -12.29 2.86 9.46
C GLU A 49 -13.34 2.40 8.44
N GLU A 50 -14.45 3.12 8.27
CA GLU A 50 -15.45 2.77 7.26
C GLU A 50 -14.87 2.80 5.84
N ILE A 51 -14.03 3.79 5.52
CA ILE A 51 -13.34 3.85 4.23
C ILE A 51 -12.46 2.60 4.05
N CYS A 52 -11.66 2.23 5.05
CA CYS A 52 -10.82 1.05 5.00
C CYS A 52 -11.64 -0.22 4.80
N ILE A 53 -12.75 -0.39 5.53
CA ILE A 53 -13.64 -1.55 5.41
C ILE A 53 -14.24 -1.63 3.99
N GLN A 54 -14.76 -0.53 3.45
CA GLN A 54 -15.35 -0.48 2.11
C GLN A 54 -14.32 -0.84 1.02
N ILE A 55 -13.10 -0.28 1.13
CA ILE A 55 -12.01 -0.58 0.20
C ILE A 55 -11.60 -2.05 0.31
N SER A 56 -11.41 -2.56 1.53
CA SER A 56 -11.05 -3.97 1.75
C SER A 56 -12.08 -4.94 1.19
N GLN A 57 -13.36 -4.67 1.38
CA GLN A 57 -14.44 -5.46 0.77
C GLN A 57 -14.36 -5.44 -0.76
N ARG A 58 -14.13 -4.28 -1.36
CA ARG A 58 -13.99 -4.13 -2.83
C ARG A 58 -12.81 -4.92 -3.40
N LEU A 59 -11.72 -5.02 -2.64
CA LEU A 59 -10.47 -5.69 -3.02
C LEU A 59 -10.43 -7.18 -2.64
N GLY A 60 -11.38 -7.67 -1.85
CA GLY A 60 -11.37 -9.04 -1.34
C GLY A 60 -10.39 -9.27 -0.19
N ILE A 61 -9.94 -8.20 0.47
CA ILE A 61 -9.15 -8.28 1.70
C ILE A 61 -10.08 -8.77 2.83
N THR A 62 -9.68 -9.81 3.53
CA THR A 62 -10.51 -10.43 4.58
C THR A 62 -10.60 -9.54 5.82
N PRO A 63 -11.66 -9.71 6.65
CA PRO A 63 -11.76 -9.02 7.93
C PRO A 63 -10.57 -9.28 8.89
N LEU A 64 -9.82 -10.38 8.70
CA LEU A 64 -8.62 -10.64 9.49
C LEU A 64 -7.41 -9.81 9.07
N CYS A 65 -7.38 -9.35 7.81
CA CYS A 65 -6.24 -8.61 7.25
C CYS A 65 -6.52 -7.12 7.07
N TYR A 66 -7.78 -6.66 6.99
CA TYR A 66 -8.08 -5.22 6.84
C TYR A 66 -7.45 -4.37 7.96
N THR A 67 -7.30 -4.94 9.16
CA THR A 67 -6.68 -4.29 10.32
C THR A 67 -5.22 -3.90 10.10
N PHE A 68 -4.56 -4.45 9.07
CA PHE A 68 -3.20 -4.06 8.71
C PHE A 68 -3.15 -2.78 7.87
N PHE A 69 -4.29 -2.31 7.38
CA PHE A 69 -4.39 -1.18 6.46
C PHE A 69 -4.91 0.09 7.16
N ALA A 70 -4.48 1.23 6.66
CA ALA A 70 -4.91 2.55 7.12
C ALA A 70 -4.83 3.58 5.98
N LEU A 71 -5.29 4.79 6.26
CA LEU A 71 -5.22 5.91 5.32
C LEU A 71 -4.01 6.80 5.62
N PHE A 72 -3.24 7.08 4.59
CA PHE A 72 -2.05 7.93 4.64
C PHE A 72 -2.26 9.19 3.79
N ASP A 73 -1.98 10.36 4.38
CA ASP A 73 -1.89 11.62 3.65
C ASP A 73 -0.46 11.78 3.11
N VAL A 74 -0.30 11.77 1.78
CA VAL A 74 1.03 11.91 1.16
C VAL A 74 1.57 13.34 1.28
N GLN A 75 0.69 14.34 1.21
CA GLN A 75 1.11 15.74 1.32
C GLN A 75 1.45 16.07 2.77
N GLY A 76 0.57 15.68 3.69
CA GLY A 76 0.75 15.88 5.13
C GLY A 76 1.80 14.97 5.77
N LYS A 77 2.12 13.84 5.14
CA LYS A 77 3.02 12.78 5.64
C LYS A 77 2.60 12.21 6.99
N TYR A 78 1.30 12.05 7.23
CA TYR A 78 0.76 11.45 8.44
C TYR A 78 -0.34 10.42 8.15
N TRP A 79 -0.59 9.56 9.13
CA TRP A 79 -1.64 8.55 9.08
C TRP A 79 -2.86 9.02 9.84
N TYR A 80 -4.05 8.69 9.33
CA TYR A 80 -5.29 8.92 10.05
C TYR A 80 -5.55 7.81 11.07
N SER A 81 -6.11 8.20 12.22
CA SER A 81 -6.66 7.27 13.21
C SER A 81 -7.93 6.62 12.65
N PRO A 82 -8.22 5.33 12.94
CA PRO A 82 -9.43 4.67 12.45
C PRO A 82 -10.73 5.41 12.84
N ASN A 83 -10.76 6.07 13.99
CA ASN A 83 -11.91 6.87 14.45
C ASN A 83 -11.95 8.31 13.92
N HIS A 84 -11.03 8.70 13.04
CA HIS A 84 -11.06 10.04 12.45
C HIS A 84 -12.25 10.18 11.52
N VAL A 85 -13.07 11.23 11.72
CA VAL A 85 -14.24 11.53 10.89
C VAL A 85 -13.86 12.54 9.82
N PHE A 86 -14.06 12.19 8.56
CA PHE A 86 -13.95 13.12 7.44
C PHE A 86 -15.31 13.75 7.16
N THR A 87 -15.42 15.07 7.31
CA THR A 87 -16.55 15.83 6.78
C THR A 87 -16.28 16.15 5.31
N VAL A 88 -16.83 15.32 4.42
CA VAL A 88 -16.64 15.45 2.98
C VAL A 88 -17.65 16.44 2.42
N THR A 89 -17.17 17.49 1.77
CA THR A 89 -17.99 18.47 1.05
C THR A 89 -17.61 18.51 -0.42
N LYS A 90 -18.38 19.25 -1.25
CA LYS A 90 -18.08 19.39 -2.68
C LYS A 90 -16.90 20.33 -2.95
N GLU A 91 -16.32 20.92 -1.92
CA GLU A 91 -15.22 21.89 -2.01
C GLU A 91 -13.90 21.30 -1.51
N ILE A 92 -13.95 20.27 -0.64
CA ILE A 92 -12.74 19.63 -0.13
C ILE A 92 -11.96 18.99 -1.28
N LYS A 93 -10.63 19.05 -1.24
CA LYS A 93 -9.76 18.33 -2.18
C LYS A 93 -8.73 17.58 -1.36
N LEU A 94 -9.15 16.45 -0.81
CA LEU A 94 -8.30 15.60 0.03
C LEU A 94 -7.90 14.35 -0.74
N PHE A 95 -6.61 14.05 -0.75
CA PHE A 95 -6.05 12.92 -1.48
C PHE A 95 -5.26 12.01 -0.54
N LEU A 96 -5.79 10.82 -0.31
CA LEU A 96 -5.24 9.84 0.61
C LEU A 96 -4.82 8.58 -0.13
N HIS A 97 -3.97 7.79 0.52
CA HIS A 97 -3.57 6.47 0.04
C HIS A 97 -4.08 5.43 1.02
N PHE A 98 -4.76 4.39 0.52
CA PHE A 98 -5.01 3.19 1.29
C PHE A 98 -3.72 2.38 1.32
N ARG A 99 -3.15 2.12 2.49
CA ARG A 99 -1.81 1.51 2.62
C ARG A 99 -1.77 0.50 3.73
N MET A 100 -0.98 -0.56 3.54
CA MET A 100 -0.58 -1.43 4.65
C MET A 100 0.34 -0.63 5.59
N ARG A 101 -0.13 -0.44 6.82
CA ARG A 101 0.56 0.32 7.88
C ARG A 101 1.28 -0.60 8.86
N TYR A 102 0.64 -1.72 9.20
CA TYR A 102 1.17 -2.67 10.17
C TYR A 102 1.83 -3.83 9.42
N TYR A 103 3.17 -3.83 9.42
CA TYR A 103 3.98 -4.80 8.69
C TYR A 103 4.87 -5.61 9.65
N PHE A 104 4.88 -6.92 9.48
CA PHE A 104 5.74 -7.83 10.23
C PHE A 104 6.90 -8.27 9.35
N ARG A 105 8.14 -8.01 9.75
CA ARG A 105 9.31 -8.51 9.00
C ARG A 105 9.33 -10.04 8.99
N ASN A 106 9.84 -10.61 7.91
CA ASN A 106 9.97 -12.06 7.72
C ASN A 106 8.64 -12.83 7.89
N TRP A 107 7.49 -12.20 7.60
CA TRP A 107 6.18 -12.86 7.60
C TRP A 107 6.10 -14.03 6.60
N HIS A 108 6.93 -14.00 5.55
CA HIS A 108 7.05 -15.04 4.53
C HIS A 108 8.05 -16.17 4.91
N GLY A 109 8.80 -16.02 6.01
CA GLY A 109 9.68 -17.06 6.54
C GLY A 109 10.89 -17.44 5.67
N MET A 110 11.26 -16.64 4.67
CA MET A 110 12.37 -16.97 3.76
C MET A 110 13.74 -16.52 4.28
N ASN A 111 13.79 -15.68 5.33
CA ASN A 111 15.03 -15.29 5.97
C ASN A 111 15.29 -16.17 7.20
N GLU A 112 16.21 -17.13 7.06
CA GLU A 112 16.60 -18.06 8.14
C GLU A 112 17.24 -17.36 9.36
N LYS A 113 17.72 -16.12 9.20
CA LYS A 113 18.36 -15.35 10.28
C LYS A 113 17.36 -14.60 11.16
N GLU A 114 16.11 -14.46 10.71
CA GLU A 114 15.05 -13.77 11.44
C GLU A 114 13.96 -14.77 11.85
N SER A 115 13.26 -14.51 12.96
CA SER A 115 12.13 -15.36 13.36
C SER A 115 10.97 -15.23 12.38
N VAL A 116 10.32 -16.35 12.05
CA VAL A 116 9.09 -16.34 11.24
C VAL A 116 7.91 -15.82 12.07
N VAL A 117 7.01 -15.08 11.41
CA VAL A 117 5.81 -14.51 12.04
C VAL A 117 4.57 -15.21 11.49
N PHE A 118 3.71 -15.69 12.39
CA PHE A 118 2.49 -16.43 12.04
C PHE A 118 1.35 -16.14 13.00
N ARG A 119 0.11 -16.42 12.57
CA ARG A 119 -1.06 -16.31 13.45
C ARG A 119 -1.15 -17.53 14.36
N ASN A 120 -1.57 -17.31 15.60
CA ASN A 120 -1.84 -18.41 16.53
C ASN A 120 -2.97 -19.29 15.99
N VAL A 121 -2.70 -20.59 15.86
CA VAL A 121 -3.69 -21.60 15.46
C VAL A 121 -4.13 -22.38 16.70
N PRO A 122 -5.44 -22.63 16.91
CA PRO A 122 -5.90 -23.45 18.02
C PRO A 122 -5.23 -24.83 18.01
N LYS A 123 -4.81 -25.30 19.19
CA LYS A 123 -4.24 -26.65 19.32
C LYS A 123 -5.36 -27.68 19.09
N SER A 124 -5.21 -28.54 18.08
CA SER A 124 -6.04 -29.74 17.97
C SER A 124 -5.77 -30.66 19.17
N ARG A 125 -6.81 -31.25 19.74
CA ARG A 125 -6.71 -32.14 20.92
C ARG A 125 -5.95 -33.44 20.65
N ASP A 126 -5.75 -33.81 19.37
CA ASP A 126 -5.22 -35.12 18.96
C ASP A 126 -3.81 -35.07 18.33
N SER A 127 -3.09 -33.95 18.36
CA SER A 127 -1.74 -33.90 17.79
C SER A 127 -0.64 -34.10 18.83
N CYS A 128 -0.06 -35.31 18.79
CA CYS A 128 1.29 -35.63 19.23
C CYS A 128 2.25 -34.51 18.79
N GLU A 129 3.28 -34.21 19.58
CA GLU A 129 4.22 -33.10 19.34
C GLU A 129 5.00 -33.26 18.02
N ASP A 130 4.39 -32.89 16.90
CA ASP A 130 5.06 -32.86 15.61
C ASP A 130 5.72 -31.50 15.37
N LYS A 131 7.01 -31.57 15.05
CA LYS A 131 7.87 -30.45 14.66
C LYS A 131 7.41 -29.74 13.38
N ASN A 132 6.40 -30.28 12.69
CA ASN A 132 5.74 -29.70 11.50
C ASN A 132 4.74 -28.59 11.82
N ARG A 133 4.61 -28.15 13.08
CA ARG A 133 3.70 -27.04 13.47
C ARG A 133 3.96 -25.72 12.76
N VAL A 134 5.20 -25.47 12.31
CA VAL A 134 5.53 -24.25 11.54
C VAL A 134 4.94 -24.29 10.14
N GLU A 135 4.83 -25.48 9.53
CA GLU A 135 4.22 -25.65 8.19
C GLU A 135 2.69 -25.52 8.21
N GLN A 136 2.06 -25.72 9.38
CA GLN A 136 0.63 -25.50 9.61
C GLN A 136 0.32 -24.15 10.26
N ALA A 137 1.32 -23.27 10.41
CA ALA A 137 1.13 -21.97 11.00
C ALA A 137 0.27 -21.08 10.07
N GLY A 138 -0.77 -20.46 10.61
CA GLY A 138 -1.69 -19.66 9.81
C GLY A 138 -0.96 -18.47 9.17
N ALA A 139 -1.03 -18.38 7.84
CA ALA A 139 -0.47 -17.26 7.08
C ALA A 139 -0.96 -15.91 7.64
N ILE A 140 -0.05 -14.94 7.75
CA ILE A 140 -0.39 -13.60 8.26
C ILE A 140 -1.31 -12.87 7.27
N LEU A 141 -1.01 -12.96 5.98
CA LEU A 141 -1.70 -12.28 4.89
C LEU A 141 -2.58 -13.26 4.11
N ASP A 142 -3.77 -12.80 3.75
CA ASP A 142 -4.55 -13.43 2.68
C ASP A 142 -3.99 -13.04 1.29
N LEU A 143 -4.51 -13.70 0.24
CA LEU A 143 -4.03 -13.49 -1.12
C LEU A 143 -4.16 -12.02 -1.57
N ALA A 144 -5.33 -11.40 -1.34
CA ALA A 144 -5.56 -10.01 -1.75
C ALA A 144 -4.65 -9.02 -1.01
N SER A 145 -4.38 -9.25 0.28
CA SER A 145 -3.47 -8.44 1.08
C SER A 145 -2.03 -8.59 0.62
N PHE A 146 -1.63 -9.79 0.21
CA PHE A 146 -0.33 -10.04 -0.39
C PHE A 146 -0.17 -9.32 -1.74
N GLU A 147 -1.13 -9.46 -2.66
CA GLU A 147 -1.12 -8.78 -3.96
C GLU A 147 -1.06 -7.25 -3.79
N TYR A 148 -1.83 -6.73 -2.83
CA TYR A 148 -1.82 -5.31 -2.51
C TYR A 148 -0.46 -4.85 -1.97
N LEU A 149 0.12 -5.59 -1.03
CA LEU A 149 1.44 -5.30 -0.47
C LEU A 149 2.51 -5.32 -1.56
N PHE A 150 2.44 -6.26 -2.50
CA PHE A 150 3.38 -6.34 -3.62
C PHE A 150 3.32 -5.10 -4.52
N GLU A 151 2.12 -4.66 -4.93
CA GLU A 151 1.98 -3.45 -5.75
C GLU A 151 2.35 -2.17 -4.97
N GLN A 152 2.04 -2.11 -3.66
CA GLN A 152 2.51 -1.02 -2.80
C GLN A 152 4.05 -0.98 -2.75
N GLY A 153 4.70 -2.13 -2.54
CA GLY A 153 6.16 -2.23 -2.49
C GLY A 153 6.83 -1.83 -3.81
N LYS A 154 6.26 -2.24 -4.96
CA LYS A 154 6.72 -1.80 -6.28
C LYS A 154 6.65 -0.29 -6.43
N PHE A 155 5.52 0.32 -6.05
CA PHE A 155 5.37 1.76 -6.10
C PHE A 155 6.40 2.45 -5.22
N ASP A 156 6.55 2.01 -3.97
CA ASP A 156 7.46 2.64 -3.02
C ASP A 156 8.92 2.55 -3.49
N PHE A 157 9.31 1.41 -4.06
CA PHE A 157 10.65 1.21 -4.61
C PHE A 157 10.94 2.11 -5.81
N VAL A 158 10.00 2.22 -6.76
CA VAL A 158 10.18 3.06 -7.96
C VAL A 158 10.19 4.55 -7.62
N ASN A 159 9.39 4.96 -6.64
CA ASN A 159 9.23 6.38 -6.28
C ASN A 159 10.15 6.83 -5.14
N ASP A 160 11.13 6.02 -4.74
CA ASP A 160 12.09 6.30 -3.67
C ASP A 160 11.41 6.75 -2.36
N VAL A 161 10.24 6.16 -2.04
CA VAL A 161 9.48 6.48 -0.81
C VAL A 161 10.33 6.15 0.43
N VAL A 162 11.23 5.18 0.30
CA VAL A 162 12.32 4.90 1.24
C VAL A 162 13.62 4.95 0.44
N SER A 163 14.48 5.93 0.72
CA SER A 163 15.68 6.10 -0.09
C SER A 163 16.74 5.06 0.25
N LEU A 164 17.21 4.33 -0.77
CA LEU A 164 18.32 3.39 -0.59
C LEU A 164 19.64 4.11 -0.25
N LYS A 165 19.70 5.42 -0.46
CA LYS A 165 20.85 6.27 -0.11
C LYS A 165 20.93 6.61 1.38
N ASP A 166 19.85 6.38 2.12
CA ASP A 166 19.83 6.55 3.58
C ASP A 166 20.57 5.41 4.30
N PHE A 167 20.96 4.36 3.56
CA PHE A 167 21.82 3.30 4.04
C PHE A 167 23.29 3.64 3.78
N TRP A 168 24.02 3.90 4.85
CA TRP A 168 25.40 4.42 4.81
C TRP A 168 26.47 3.34 4.55
N ILE A 169 26.09 2.06 4.37
CA ILE A 169 27.03 0.93 4.26
C ILE A 169 26.65 0.05 3.05
N GLU A 170 27.62 -0.24 2.17
CA GLU A 170 27.44 -1.09 0.97
C GLU A 170 26.79 -2.45 1.28
N GLN A 171 27.02 -3.02 2.47
CA GLN A 171 26.42 -4.28 2.92
C GLN A 171 24.89 -4.23 3.11
N ASP A 172 24.31 -3.07 3.38
CA ASP A 172 22.86 -2.93 3.56
C ASP A 172 22.12 -2.89 2.23
N ILE A 173 22.77 -2.37 1.18
CA ILE A 173 22.23 -2.32 -0.19
C ILE A 173 22.11 -3.73 -0.78
N HIS A 174 23.02 -4.64 -0.43
CA HIS A 174 22.98 -6.04 -0.89
C HIS A 174 21.81 -6.86 -0.32
N ARG A 175 21.09 -6.38 0.71
CA ARG A 175 19.90 -7.07 1.25
C ARG A 175 18.66 -6.92 0.40
N PHE A 176 18.69 -6.04 -0.60
CA PHE A 176 17.57 -5.75 -1.49
C PHE A 176 17.77 -6.29 -2.93
N LYS A 177 18.90 -6.95 -3.20
CA LYS A 177 19.23 -7.55 -4.51
C LYS A 177 18.93 -9.05 -4.54
#